data_AF-A0AAE4K4I9-F1
#
_entry.id   AF-A0AAE4K4I9-F1
#
_cell.length_a   1.000
_cell.length_b   1.000
_cell.length_c   1.000
_cell.angle_alpha   90.00
_cell.angle_beta   90.00
_cell.angle_gamma   90.00
#
_symmetry.space_group_name_H-M   'P 1'
#
loop_
_entity.id
_entity.type
_entity.pdbx_description
1 polymer ?
#
loop_
_entity_poly.entity_id
_entity_poly.type
_entity_poly.pdbx_seq_one_letter_code
_entity_poly.pdbx_strand_id
1 'polypeptide(L)'
;MHAPIDLGLDVMKTVAPSSRKNAVGASTATQICKDMEKAYARHPELKTDIVLAGMFLLVSQAASVNVIKTEIIPLLAQTIERLS
;
A
#
# COMPACT_ATOMS: atom_id res chain seq x y z
N MET A 1 -16.60 -14.60 2.40
CA MET A 1 -16.32 -13.34 3.09
C MET A 1 -14.93 -12.92 2.64
N HIS A 2 -14.80 -11.89 1.81
CA HIS A 2 -13.48 -11.40 1.38
C HIS A 2 -12.86 -10.58 2.52
N ALA A 3 -11.57 -10.76 2.80
CA ALA A 3 -10.91 -9.90 3.76
C ALA A 3 -10.78 -8.49 3.15
N PRO A 4 -10.89 -7.40 3.94
CA PRO A 4 -10.73 -6.02 3.46
C PRO A 4 -9.44 -5.79 2.64
N ILE A 5 -8.37 -6.51 3.01
CA ILE A 5 -7.10 -6.48 2.26
C ILE A 5 -7.25 -7.05 0.86
N ASP A 6 -7.98 -8.16 0.69
CA ASP A 6 -8.17 -8.78 -0.64
C ASP A 6 -8.93 -7.85 -1.58
N LEU A 7 -9.96 -7.18 -1.06
CA LEU A 7 -10.73 -6.19 -1.82
C LEU A 7 -9.87 -4.98 -2.21
N GLY A 8 -9.08 -4.46 -1.27
CA GLY A 8 -8.13 -3.38 -1.54
C GLY A 8 -7.07 -3.75 -2.58
N LEU A 9 -6.50 -4.95 -2.50
CA LEU A 9 -5.53 -5.47 -3.46
C LEU A 9 -6.14 -5.59 -4.87
N ASP A 10 -7.37 -6.09 -4.96
CA ASP A 10 -8.09 -6.24 -6.24
C ASP A 10 -8.31 -4.89 -6.94
N VAL A 11 -8.82 -3.88 -6.22
CA VAL A 11 -9.04 -2.55 -6.81
C VAL A 11 -7.74 -1.81 -7.14
N MET A 12 -6.69 -2.07 -6.38
CA MET A 12 -5.32 -1.63 -6.68
C MET A 12 -4.68 -2.41 -7.84
N LYS A 13 -5.34 -3.46 -8.36
CA LYS A 13 -4.86 -4.34 -9.44
C LYS A 13 -3.49 -4.95 -9.13
N THR A 14 -3.29 -5.31 -7.87
CA THR A 14 -2.03 -5.86 -7.38
C THR A 14 -2.28 -7.15 -6.60
N VAL A 15 -1.24 -7.96 -6.45
CA VAL A 15 -1.32 -9.23 -5.74
C VAL A 15 -0.56 -9.12 -4.43
N ALA A 16 -1.05 -9.85 -3.42
CA ALA A 16 -0.33 -9.98 -2.16
C ALA A 16 1.09 -10.49 -2.43
N PRO A 17 2.13 -9.96 -1.76
CA PRO A 17 3.49 -10.40 -1.98
C PRO A 17 3.61 -11.88 -1.63
N SER A 18 3.90 -12.73 -2.61
CA SER A 18 4.21 -14.13 -2.33
C SER A 18 5.51 -14.18 -1.53
N SER A 19 5.42 -14.66 -0.30
CA SER A 19 6.47 -14.84 0.69
C SER A 19 7.92 -14.74 0.15
N ARG A 20 8.58 -13.63 0.50
CA ARG A 20 10.03 -13.39 0.41
C ARG A 20 10.68 -13.63 -0.95
N LYS A 21 10.89 -12.56 -1.71
CA LYS A 21 12.18 -12.22 -2.33
C LYS A 21 12.09 -10.82 -2.92
N ASN A 22 13.08 -10.00 -2.57
CA ASN A 22 13.35 -8.62 -3.01
C ASN A 22 13.01 -7.59 -1.93
N ALA A 23 14.07 -7.09 -1.29
CA ALA A 23 14.02 -5.82 -0.58
C ALA A 23 13.60 -4.78 -1.60
N VAL A 24 12.51 -4.11 -1.31
CA VAL A 24 11.84 -3.27 -2.25
C VAL A 24 12.36 -1.86 -2.04
N GLY A 25 13.08 -1.35 -3.05
CA GLY A 25 13.59 0.01 -3.02
C GLY A 25 12.49 1.07 -3.06
N ALA A 26 12.86 2.31 -2.75
CA ALA A 26 11.96 3.48 -2.72
C ALA A 26 11.07 3.65 -3.97
N SER A 27 11.49 3.14 -5.13
CA SER A 27 10.71 3.19 -6.39
C SER A 27 9.39 2.43 -6.30
N THR A 28 9.36 1.30 -5.62
CA THR A 28 8.15 0.47 -5.54
C THR A 28 7.22 0.96 -4.44
N ALA A 29 7.74 1.48 -3.33
CA ALA A 29 6.93 2.14 -2.32
C ALA A 29 6.15 3.33 -2.93
N THR A 30 6.84 4.11 -3.77
CA THR A 30 6.22 5.20 -4.54
C THR A 30 5.15 4.68 -5.50
N GLN A 31 5.40 3.55 -6.17
CA GLN A 31 4.44 2.95 -7.10
C GLN A 31 3.16 2.49 -6.38
N ILE A 32 3.30 1.83 -5.22
CA ILE A 32 2.17 1.41 -4.39
C ILE A 32 1.31 2.61 -4.00
N CYS A 33 1.93 3.72 -3.58
CA CYS A 33 1.21 4.95 -3.24
C CYS A 33 0.41 5.50 -4.43
N LYS A 34 1.00 5.50 -5.63
CA LYS A 34 0.29 5.92 -6.85
C LYS A 34 -0.89 4.99 -7.19
N ASP A 35 -0.74 3.70 -6.96
CA ASP A 35 -1.81 2.73 -7.23
C ASP A 35 -2.94 2.86 -6.20
N MET A 36 -2.63 3.22 -4.95
CA MET A 36 -3.63 3.61 -3.95
C MET A 36 -4.41 4.86 -4.39
N GLU A 37 -3.72 5.93 -4.81
CA GLU A 37 -4.34 7.16 -5.31
C GLU A 37 -5.28 6.88 -6.50
N LYS A 38 -4.84 6.06 -7.46
CA LYS A 38 -5.66 5.66 -8.61
C LYS A 38 -6.83 4.74 -8.24
N ALA A 39 -6.66 3.86 -7.25
CA ALA A 39 -7.74 3.02 -6.76
C ALA A 39 -8.81 3.87 -6.07
N TYR A 40 -8.39 4.81 -5.22
CA TYR A 40 -9.30 5.70 -4.50
C TYR A 40 -10.05 6.65 -5.45
N ALA A 41 -9.38 7.18 -6.47
CA ALA A 41 -10.05 8.00 -7.48
C ALA A 41 -11.16 7.25 -8.24
N ARG A 42 -11.06 5.91 -8.34
CA ARG A 42 -12.07 5.05 -8.99
C ARG A 42 -13.12 4.53 -8.01
N HIS A 43 -12.72 4.28 -6.77
CA HIS A 43 -13.52 3.65 -5.72
C HIS A 43 -13.33 4.38 -4.38
N PRO A 44 -13.82 5.62 -4.25
CA PRO A 44 -13.65 6.40 -3.02
C PRO A 44 -14.31 5.75 -1.81
N GLU A 45 -15.37 4.96 -2.02
CA GLU A 45 -16.08 4.19 -0.99
C GLU A 45 -15.22 3.10 -0.35
N LEU A 46 -14.14 2.67 -1.01
CA LEU A 46 -13.21 1.63 -0.55
C LEU A 46 -11.92 2.20 0.08
N LYS A 47 -11.96 3.45 0.57
CA LYS A 47 -10.79 4.14 1.16
C LYS A 47 -10.07 3.27 2.19
N THR A 48 -10.81 2.68 3.13
CA THR A 48 -10.25 1.87 4.21
C THR A 48 -9.55 0.63 3.68
N ASP A 49 -10.20 -0.10 2.75
CA ASP A 49 -9.67 -1.31 2.13
C ASP A 49 -8.38 -1.01 1.35
N ILE A 50 -8.37 0.08 0.58
CA ILE A 50 -7.20 0.55 -0.19
C ILE A 50 -6.05 0.92 0.75
N VAL A 51 -6.32 1.64 1.84
CA VAL A 51 -5.29 2.01 2.82
C VAL A 51 -4.71 0.79 3.51
N LEU A 52 -5.55 -0.17 3.92
CA LEU A 52 -5.10 -1.42 4.55
C LEU A 52 -4.26 -2.27 3.59
N ALA A 53 -4.68 -2.41 2.33
CA ALA A 53 -3.93 -3.14 1.31
C ALA A 53 -2.58 -2.46 0.99
N GLY A 54 -2.57 -1.14 0.84
CA GLY A 54 -1.35 -0.37 0.62
C GLY A 54 -0.36 -0.48 1.78
N MET A 55 -0.84 -0.35 3.02
CA MET A 55 -0.02 -0.54 4.22
C MET A 55 0.53 -1.96 4.31
N PHE A 56 -0.30 -2.97 4.05
CA PHE A 56 0.13 -4.37 3.99
C PHE A 56 1.28 -4.56 2.99
N LEU A 57 1.10 -4.08 1.75
CA LEU A 57 2.12 -4.18 0.71
C LEU A 57 3.44 -3.52 1.12
N LEU A 58 3.39 -2.29 1.63
CA LEU A 58 4.58 -1.54 2.00
C LEU A 58 5.34 -2.21 3.16
N VAL A 59 4.63 -2.64 4.20
CA VAL A 59 5.23 -3.29 5.38
C VAL A 59 5.79 -4.66 5.02
N SER A 60 5.07 -5.47 4.24
CA SER A 60 5.54 -6.79 3.80
C SER A 60 6.82 -6.74 2.96
N GLN A 61 7.11 -5.58 2.38
CA GLN A 61 8.24 -5.33 1.49
C GLN A 61 9.42 -4.62 2.20
N ALA A 62 9.23 -4.20 3.45
CA ALA A 62 10.25 -3.51 4.22
C ALA A 62 11.39 -4.46 4.62
N ALA A 63 12.63 -4.08 4.30
CA ALA A 63 13.81 -4.86 4.67
C ALA A 63 14.12 -4.81 6.18
N SER A 64 13.65 -3.78 6.89
CA SER A 64 13.84 -3.65 8.33
C SER A 64 12.80 -2.73 8.96
N VAL A 65 12.65 -2.82 10.28
CA VAL A 65 11.82 -1.90 11.07
C VAL A 65 12.29 -0.45 10.92
N ASN A 66 13.58 -0.22 10.67
CA ASN A 66 14.09 1.14 10.47
C ASN A 66 13.52 1.77 9.19
N VAL A 67 13.52 1.02 8.08
CA VAL A 67 12.89 1.45 6.81
C VAL A 67 11.41 1.75 6.99
N ILE A 68 10.71 0.94 7.81
CA ILE A 68 9.30 1.22 8.13
C ILE A 68 9.15 2.60 8.77
N LYS A 69 9.98 2.91 9.76
CA LYS A 69 9.90 4.16 10.53
C LYS A 69 10.32 5.38 9.71
N THR A 70 11.42 5.30 8.97
CA THR A 70 12.04 6.46 8.33
C THR A 70 11.51 6.73 6.93
N GLU A 71 10.96 5.73 6.25
CA GLU A 71 10.51 5.86 4.85
C GLU A 71 9.02 5.56 4.70
N ILE A 72 8.56 4.37 5.10
CA ILE A 72 7.19 3.91 4.82
C ILE A 72 6.14 4.73 5.57
N ILE A 73 6.31 4.96 6.88
CA ILE A 73 5.33 5.72 7.68
C ILE A 73 5.18 7.16 7.13
N PRO A 74 6.26 7.92 6.89
CA PRO A 74 6.14 9.25 6.27
C PRO A 74 5.46 9.24 4.90
N LEU A 75 5.78 8.27 4.04
CA LEU A 75 5.14 8.10 2.74
C LEU A 75 3.64 7.83 2.87
N LEU A 76 3.25 6.91 3.75
CA LEU A 76 1.85 6.59 4.02
C LEU A 76 1.07 7.79 4.54
N ALA A 77 1.65 8.58 5.46
CA ALA A 77 1.01 9.77 5.99
C ALA A 77 0.70 10.77 4.86
N GLN A 78 1.68 11.05 3.99
CA GLN A 78 1.48 11.93 2.83
C GLN A 78 0.44 11.38 1.85
N THR A 79 0.43 10.06 1.61
CA THR A 79 -0.58 9.45 0.74
C THR A 79 -1.97 9.60 1.34
N ILE A 80 -2.16 9.31 2.62
CA ILE A 80 -3.47 9.43 3.29
C ILE A 80 -3.99 10.87 3.26
N GLU A 81 -3.12 11.86 3.42
CA GLU A 81 -3.49 13.28 3.26
C GLU A 81 -4.03 13.58 1.86
N ARG A 82 -3.45 13.00 0.80
CA ARG A 82 -3.92 13.15 -0.58
C ARG A 82 -5.20 12.37 -0.89
N LEU A 83 -5.53 11.36 -0.09
CA LEU A 83 -6.77 10.60 -0.18
C LEU A 83 -7.92 11.23 0.63
N SER A 84 -7.71 12.40 1.24
CA SER A 84 -8.70 13.10 2.07
C SER A 84 -9.29 14.28 1.32
#